data_AF-A0A0L6UFS0-F1
#
_entry.id   AF-A0A0L6UFS0-F1
#
_cell.length_a   1.000
_cell.length_b   1.000
_cell.length_c   1.000
_cell.angle_alpha   90.00
_cell.angle_beta   90.00
_cell.angle_gamma   90.00
#
_symmetry.space_group_name_H-M   'P 1'
#
loop_
_entity.id
_entity.type
_entity.pdbx_description
1 polymer ?
#
loop_
_entity_poly.entity_id
_entity_poly.type
_entity_poly.pdbx_seq_one_letter_code
_entity_poly.pdbx_strand_id
1 'polypeptide(L)'
;MEDVGIKTEPNILTYNLLKRLPSSLDKIKQSITHSRNGEEIRPETLLDHLEIHINEIKVSTKSKIESTSTTMFTKEESRCQNGFHNPKATHPKHRCWFLYPHLNPYTQDKAQDNNMKAK
;
A
#
# COMPACT_ATOMS: atom_id res chain seq x y z
N MET A 1 8.23 -28.51 26.43
CA MET A 1 6.97 -29.27 26.49
C MET A 1 7.31 -30.69 26.07
N GLU A 2 7.74 -31.51 27.02
CA GLU A 2 7.89 -32.96 26.85
C GLU A 2 7.12 -33.59 28.00
N ASP A 3 5.79 -33.67 27.87
CA ASP A 3 4.92 -34.26 28.91
C ASP A 3 4.57 -35.73 28.66
N VAL A 4 5.21 -36.35 27.65
CA VAL A 4 5.24 -37.80 27.43
C VAL A 4 6.39 -38.03 26.46
N GLY A 5 7.30 -38.95 26.77
CA GLY A 5 8.52 -39.24 25.97
C GLY A 5 8.28 -39.85 24.58
N ILE A 6 7.17 -39.51 23.92
CA ILE A 6 6.80 -39.96 22.59
C ILE A 6 7.46 -39.03 21.58
N LYS A 7 8.58 -39.48 21.01
CA LYS A 7 9.18 -38.83 19.84
C LYS A 7 8.26 -39.03 18.64
N THR A 8 7.58 -37.96 18.22
CA THR A 8 6.73 -37.96 17.03
C THR A 8 7.50 -37.33 15.88
N GLU A 9 7.41 -37.92 14.69
CA GLU A 9 8.06 -37.37 13.51
C GLU A 9 7.40 -36.03 13.10
N PRO A 10 8.18 -35.00 12.72
CA PRO A 10 7.65 -33.66 12.44
C PRO A 10 6.57 -33.64 11.34
N ASN A 11 6.70 -34.51 10.34
CA ASN A 11 5.72 -34.66 9.27
C ASN A 11 4.36 -35.15 9.76
N ILE A 12 4.32 -36.17 10.63
CA ILE A 12 3.10 -36.71 11.23
C ILE A 12 2.42 -35.65 12.07
N LEU A 13 3.20 -34.90 12.86
CA LEU A 13 2.66 -33.78 13.63
C LEU A 13 2.04 -32.72 12.72
N THR A 14 2.74 -32.34 11.65
CA THR A 14 2.26 -31.34 10.68
C THR A 14 0.98 -31.79 9.98
N TYR A 15 0.90 -33.03 9.52
CA TYR A 15 -0.32 -33.60 8.93
C TYR A 15 -1.50 -33.59 9.91
N ASN A 16 -1.25 -33.89 11.19
CA ASN A 16 -2.29 -33.81 12.22
C ASN A 16 -2.78 -32.37 12.44
N LEU A 17 -1.88 -31.39 12.42
CA LEU A 17 -2.23 -29.98 12.50
C LEU A 17 -3.05 -29.54 11.28
N LEU A 18 -2.60 -29.89 10.07
CA LEU A 18 -3.30 -29.60 8.82
C LEU A 18 -4.73 -30.15 8.81
N LYS A 19 -4.95 -31.35 9.34
CA LYS A 19 -6.29 -31.96 9.43
C LYS A 19 -7.25 -31.21 10.35
N ARG A 20 -6.73 -30.49 11.34
CA ARG A 20 -7.53 -29.71 12.31
C ARG A 20 -7.89 -28.31 11.81
N LEU A 21 -7.24 -27.82 10.75
CA LEU A 21 -7.53 -26.49 10.23
C LEU A 21 -8.95 -26.43 9.61
N PRO A 22 -9.66 -25.30 9.75
CA PRO A 22 -10.95 -25.09 9.11
C PRO A 22 -10.85 -25.15 7.57
N SER A 23 -11.98 -25.38 6.91
CA SER A 23 -12.06 -25.45 5.44
C SER A 23 -11.71 -24.13 4.75
N SER A 24 -11.84 -23.00 5.44
CA SER A 24 -11.41 -21.69 4.94
C SER A 24 -9.91 -21.62 4.62
N LEU A 25 -9.09 -22.50 5.21
CA LEU A 25 -7.64 -22.56 5.01
C LEU A 25 -7.21 -23.74 4.09
N ASP A 26 -8.12 -24.31 3.31
CA ASP A 26 -7.80 -25.45 2.43
C ASP A 26 -6.72 -25.13 1.39
N LYS A 27 -6.61 -23.87 0.96
CA LYS A 27 -5.51 -23.42 0.09
C LYS A 27 -4.14 -23.59 0.73
N ILE A 28 -4.01 -23.28 2.03
CA ILE A 28 -2.78 -23.45 2.78
C ILE A 28 -2.45 -24.94 2.92
N LYS A 29 -3.46 -25.77 3.21
CA LYS A 29 -3.29 -27.23 3.25
C LYS A 29 -2.72 -27.75 1.94
N GLN A 30 -3.34 -27.40 0.81
CA GLN A 30 -2.89 -27.83 -0.52
C GLN A 30 -1.49 -27.31 -0.87
N SER A 31 -1.18 -26.05 -0.51
CA SER A 31 0.14 -25.46 -0.75
C SER A 31 1.25 -26.24 -0.06
N ILE A 32 1.01 -26.65 1.20
CA ILE A 32 2.00 -27.39 1.99
C ILE A 32 2.08 -28.84 1.52
N THR A 33 0.96 -29.50 1.23
CA THR A 33 0.95 -30.93 0.85
C THR A 33 1.42 -31.19 -0.58
N HIS A 34 1.29 -30.21 -1.48
CA HIS A 34 1.63 -30.36 -2.90
C HIS A 34 2.77 -29.42 -3.33
N SER A 35 3.61 -28.96 -2.40
CA SER A 35 4.76 -28.12 -2.75
C SER A 35 5.65 -28.84 -3.76
N ARG A 36 5.78 -28.25 -4.95
CA ARG A 36 6.52 -28.81 -6.10
C ARG A 36 8.01 -28.98 -5.81
N ASN A 37 8.51 -28.28 -4.80
CA ASN A 37 9.93 -28.26 -4.44
C ASN A 37 10.32 -29.44 -3.52
N GLY A 38 9.38 -30.33 -3.18
CA GLY A 38 9.66 -31.47 -2.31
C GLY A 38 10.12 -31.05 -0.91
N GLU A 39 9.74 -29.85 -0.48
CA GLU A 39 10.04 -29.37 0.85
C GLU A 39 9.45 -30.30 1.88
N GLU A 40 10.26 -30.64 2.88
CA GLU A 40 9.86 -31.55 3.95
C GLU A 40 8.68 -30.92 4.70
N ILE A 41 7.58 -31.68 4.80
CA ILE A 41 6.37 -31.23 5.47
C ILE A 41 6.69 -31.11 6.97
N ARG A 42 6.95 -29.88 7.42
CA ARG A 42 7.40 -29.57 8.77
C ARG A 42 6.48 -28.56 9.47
N PRO A 43 6.44 -28.56 10.82
CA PRO A 43 5.57 -27.65 11.55
C PRO A 43 5.96 -26.19 11.32
N GLU A 44 7.26 -25.92 11.15
CA GLU A 44 7.79 -24.59 10.87
C GLU A 44 7.20 -24.01 9.58
N THR A 45 7.21 -24.79 8.50
CA THR A 45 6.63 -24.39 7.21
C THR A 45 5.14 -24.07 7.32
N LEU A 46 4.40 -24.83 8.13
CA LEU A 46 2.98 -24.53 8.40
C LEU A 46 2.80 -23.18 9.11
N LEU A 47 3.61 -22.90 10.14
CA LEU A 47 3.56 -21.64 10.87
C LEU A 47 3.89 -20.45 9.94
N ASP A 48 4.91 -20.59 9.10
CA ASP A 48 5.30 -19.57 8.13
C ASP A 48 4.15 -19.23 7.16
N HIS A 49 3.50 -20.26 6.60
CA HIS A 49 2.33 -20.05 5.72
C HIS A 49 1.16 -19.36 6.43
N LEU A 50 0.92 -19.68 7.71
CA LEU A 50 -0.14 -19.03 8.49
C LEU A 50 0.20 -17.56 8.79
N GLU A 51 1.46 -17.26 9.11
CA GLU A 51 1.91 -15.89 9.32
C GLU A 51 1.78 -15.06 8.05
N ILE A 52 2.22 -15.59 6.92
CA ILE A 52 2.06 -14.96 5.60
C ILE A 52 0.58 -14.67 5.35
N HIS A 53 -0.30 -15.65 5.55
CA HIS A 53 -1.73 -15.47 5.34
C HIS A 53 -2.34 -14.36 6.22
N ILE A 54 -1.95 -14.29 7.49
CA ILE A 54 -2.38 -13.22 8.40
C ILE A 54 -1.87 -11.85 7.91
N ASN A 55 -0.63 -11.77 7.45
CA ASN A 55 -0.04 -10.53 6.96
C ASN A 55 -0.69 -10.07 5.65
N GLU A 56 -1.03 -10.99 4.73
CA GLU A 56 -1.82 -10.70 3.53
C GLU A 56 -3.20 -10.11 3.89
N ILE A 57 -3.89 -10.70 4.87
CA ILE A 57 -5.16 -10.18 5.36
C ILE A 57 -4.99 -8.76 5.92
N LYS A 58 -3.95 -8.52 6.74
CA LYS A 58 -3.67 -7.18 7.31
C LYS A 58 -3.42 -6.14 6.21
N VAL A 59 -2.63 -6.48 5.19
CA VAL A 59 -2.35 -5.57 4.07
C VAL A 59 -3.60 -5.31 3.23
N SER A 60 -4.38 -6.37 2.93
CA SER A 60 -5.61 -6.26 2.14
C SER A 60 -6.73 -5.51 2.85
N THR A 61 -6.84 -5.64 4.18
CA THR A 61 -7.83 -4.89 4.97
C THR A 61 -7.42 -3.43 5.14
N LYS A 62 -6.11 -3.15 5.28
CA LYS A 62 -5.60 -1.77 5.33
C LYS A 62 -5.82 -1.01 4.02
N SER A 63 -5.61 -1.67 2.87
CA SER A 63 -5.86 -1.05 1.55
C SER A 63 -7.34 -0.79 1.26
N LYS A 64 -8.26 -1.47 1.97
CA LYS A 64 -9.71 -1.22 1.85
C LYS A 64 -10.18 -0.01 2.67
N ILE A 65 -9.46 0.35 3.74
CA ILE A 65 -9.80 1.48 4.61
C ILE A 65 -9.09 2.76 4.14
N GLU A 66 -7.93 2.64 3.51
CA GLU A 66 -7.12 3.74 3.00
C GLU A 66 -6.86 3.55 1.50
N SER A 67 -7.89 3.72 0.68
CA SER A 67 -7.75 3.86 -0.77
C SER A 67 -7.21 5.26 -1.12
N THR A 68 -6.09 5.64 -0.52
CA THR A 68 -5.23 6.68 -1.08
C THR A 68 -4.37 6.01 -2.14
N SER A 69 -4.77 6.17 -3.40
CA SER A 69 -4.01 5.74 -4.57
C SER A 69 -2.59 6.28 -4.50
N THR A 70 -1.63 5.48 -4.04
CA THR A 70 -0.20 5.81 -4.16
C THR A 70 0.21 5.58 -5.61
N THR A 71 -0.16 6.51 -6.49
CA THR A 71 0.38 6.53 -7.85
C THR A 71 1.87 6.82 -7.75
N MET A 72 2.72 5.94 -8.30
CA MET A 72 4.13 6.29 -8.50
C MET A 72 4.18 7.58 -9.33
N PHE A 73 4.81 8.63 -8.79
CA PHE A 73 5.05 9.91 -9.46
C PHE A 73 6.03 9.67 -10.64
N THR A 74 5.51 9.24 -11.78
CA THR A 74 6.28 8.98 -13.02
C THR A 74 6.33 10.18 -13.97
N LYS A 75 5.66 11.28 -13.61
CA LYS A 75 5.79 12.55 -14.34
C LYS A 75 6.49 13.56 -13.46
N GLU A 76 7.57 14.13 -14.00
CA GLU A 76 8.16 15.36 -13.51
C GLU A 76 7.13 16.49 -13.66
N GLU A 77 6.18 16.55 -12.73
CA GLU A 77 5.20 17.62 -12.71
C GLU A 77 5.96 18.91 -12.42
N SER A 78 5.95 19.85 -13.36
CA SER A 78 6.56 21.18 -13.24
C SER A 78 5.56 22.24 -12.74
N ARG A 79 4.35 21.80 -12.39
CA ARG A 79 3.28 22.68 -11.91
C ARG A 79 3.51 23.02 -10.44
N CYS A 80 3.19 24.26 -10.08
CA CYS A 80 3.14 24.72 -8.70
C CYS A 80 1.75 24.43 -8.11
N GLN A 81 1.68 24.23 -6.80
CA GLN A 81 0.43 24.03 -6.07
C GLN A 81 0.14 25.25 -5.20
N ASN A 82 -1.12 25.46 -4.79
CA ASN A 82 -1.50 26.60 -3.96
C ASN A 82 -0.64 26.67 -2.69
N GLY A 83 0.11 27.76 -2.51
CA GLY A 83 1.03 27.94 -1.38
C GLY A 83 2.39 27.23 -1.52
N PHE A 84 2.65 26.50 -2.61
CA PHE A 84 3.91 25.78 -2.83
C PHE A 84 4.48 26.01 -4.24
N HIS A 85 5.70 26.54 -4.30
CA HIS A 85 6.44 26.68 -5.55
C HIS A 85 7.29 25.45 -5.82
N ASN A 86 7.10 24.88 -7.01
CA ASN A 86 7.89 23.79 -7.52
C ASN A 86 9.23 24.33 -8.07
N PRO A 87 10.39 23.90 -7.54
CA PRO A 87 11.70 24.35 -8.03
C PRO A 87 11.97 24.03 -9.51
N LYS A 88 11.26 23.04 -10.07
CA LYS A 88 11.33 22.67 -11.49
C LYS A 88 10.35 23.45 -12.38
N ALA A 89 9.66 24.44 -11.84
CA ALA A 89 8.75 25.27 -12.63
C ALA A 89 9.51 26.14 -13.65
N THR A 90 8.85 26.47 -14.75
CA THR A 90 9.38 27.32 -15.83
C THR A 90 9.50 28.80 -15.48
N HIS A 91 9.24 29.18 -14.22
CA HIS A 91 9.28 30.55 -13.74
C HIS A 91 9.98 30.61 -12.36
N PRO A 92 10.58 31.75 -12.00
CA PRO A 92 11.21 31.91 -10.69
C PRO A 92 10.18 32.09 -9.57
N LYS A 93 10.54 31.71 -8.34
CA LYS A 93 9.70 31.75 -7.14
C LYS A 93 8.93 33.07 -6.94
N HIS A 94 9.59 34.20 -7.17
CA HIS A 94 8.99 35.54 -6.96
C HIS A 94 7.88 35.88 -7.95
N ARG A 95 7.77 35.14 -9.07
CA ARG A 95 6.73 35.35 -10.10
C ARG A 95 5.65 34.27 -10.07
N CYS A 96 5.68 33.39 -9.07
CA CYS A 96 4.75 32.27 -8.96
C CYS A 96 3.38 32.74 -8.49
N TRP A 97 2.36 32.65 -9.36
CA TRP A 97 0.99 33.03 -9.03
C TRP A 97 0.33 32.12 -7.99
N PHE A 98 0.83 30.88 -7.84
CA PHE A 98 0.37 29.96 -6.82
C PHE A 98 0.93 30.27 -5.42
N LEU A 99 2.08 30.95 -5.33
CA LEU A 99 2.59 31.53 -4.07
C LEU A 99 2.02 32.92 -3.81
N TYR A 100 1.88 33.72 -4.87
CA TYR A 100 1.48 35.11 -4.81
C TYR A 100 0.28 35.34 -5.73
N PRO A 101 -0.95 35.07 -5.26
CA PRO A 101 -2.17 35.19 -6.08
C PRO A 101 -2.38 36.58 -6.68
N HIS A 102 -1.88 37.63 -6.01
CA HIS A 102 -1.96 39.01 -6.48
C HIS A 102 -1.14 39.31 -7.74
N LEU A 103 -0.19 38.43 -8.11
CA LEU A 103 0.58 38.54 -9.35
C LEU A 103 -0.12 37.89 -10.55
N ASN A 104 -1.28 37.25 -10.33
CA ASN A 104 -2.01 36.54 -11.36
C ASN A 104 -2.67 37.53 -12.34
N PRO A 105 -2.27 37.57 -13.63
CA PRO A 105 -2.79 38.53 -14.60
C PRO A 105 -4.32 38.40 -14.78
N TYR A 106 -4.86 37.19 -14.71
CA TYR A 106 -6.31 36.96 -14.82
C TYR A 106 -7.12 37.57 -13.67
N THR A 107 -6.50 37.81 -12.51
CA THR A 107 -7.16 38.52 -11.39
C THR A 107 -7.02 40.03 -11.51
N GLN A 108 -5.98 40.52 -12.18
CA GLN A 108 -5.75 41.94 -12.41
C GLN A 108 -6.69 42.49 -13.49
N ASP A 109 -6.94 41.73 -14.56
CA ASP A 109 -7.85 42.14 -15.63
C ASP A 109 -9.29 42.36 -15.12
N LYS A 110 -9.75 41.51 -14.19
CA LYS A 110 -11.08 41.68 -13.55
C LYS A 110 -11.18 42.95 -12.70
N ALA A 111 -10.08 43.46 -12.15
CA ALA A 111 -10.09 44.70 -11.39
C ALA A 111 -10.17 45.94 -12.30
N GLN A 112 -9.63 45.85 -13.53
CA GLN A 112 -9.69 46.94 -14.51
C GLN A 112 -11.04 47.03 -15.23
N ASP A 113 -11.64 45.89 -15.59
CA ASP A 113 -12.97 45.86 -16.22
C ASP A 113 -14.09 46.42 -15.33
N ASN A 114 -13.99 46.20 -14.01
CA ASN A 114 -14.95 46.76 -13.05
C ASN A 114 -14.79 48.29 -12.88
N ASN A 115 -13.63 48.85 -13.19
CA ASN A 115 -13.37 50.29 -13.09
C ASN A 115 -13.86 51.05 -14.36
N MET A 116 -13.90 50.39 -15.52
CA MET A 116 -14.46 50.98 -16.75
C MET A 116 -16.00 50.98 -16.79
N LYS A 117 -16.67 50.26 -15.89
CA LYS A 117 -18.14 50.13 -15.84
C LYS A 117 -18.82 51.04 -14.83
N ALA A 118 -18.05 51.83 -14.08
CA ALA A 118 -18.51 52.73 -13.03
C ALA A 118 -18.25 54.22 -13.36
N LYS A 119 -18.15 54.58 -14.64
CA LYS A 119 -18.01 55.97 -15.09
C LYS A 119 -19.03 56.31 -16.18
#